data_AF-A0A534DQB2-F1
#
_entry.id   AF-A0A534DQB2-F1
#
_cell.length_a   1.000
_cell.length_b   1.000
_cell.length_c   1.000
_cell.angle_alpha   90.00
_cell.angle_beta   90.00
_cell.angle_gamma   90.00
#
_symmetry.space_group_name_H-M   'P 1'
#
loop_
_entity.id
_entity.type
_entity.pdbx_description
1 polymer ?
#
loop_
_entity_poly.entity_id
_entity_poly.type
_entity_poly.pdbx_seq_one_letter_code
_entity_poly.pdbx_strand_id
1 'polypeptide(L)'
;MSAARILAAYRAIFGTLIVVASIQTLVAAPAHHVALPAAVEIAAALMLMWRRTQWVGAAVLLAVFAAAQIMSAVDGECPTRFLQYAASALLIVLLDRTLWQADTAASF
;
A
#
# COMPACT_ATOMS: atom_id res chain seq x y z
N MET A 1 -0.08 -24.19 6.08
CA MET A 1 -0.33 -22.76 6.37
C MET A 1 -1.67 -22.39 5.77
N SER A 2 -2.53 -21.62 6.46
CA SER A 2 -3.81 -21.16 5.89
C SER A 2 -3.62 -19.96 4.96
N ALA A 3 -4.49 -19.81 3.95
CA ALA A 3 -4.45 -18.68 3.01
C ALA A 3 -4.51 -17.32 3.73
N ALA A 4 -5.32 -17.21 4.78
CA ALA A 4 -5.40 -16.01 5.62
C ALA A 4 -4.06 -15.64 6.29
N ARG A 5 -3.28 -16.62 6.75
CA ARG A 5 -1.96 -16.38 7.33
C ARG A 5 -0.95 -15.87 6.29
N ILE A 6 -1.00 -16.43 5.08
CA ILE A 6 -0.13 -16.00 3.96
C ILE A 6 -0.46 -14.56 3.58
N LEU A 7 -1.74 -14.22 3.44
CA LEU A 7 -2.18 -12.87 3.13
C LEU A 7 -1.77 -11.87 4.23
N ALA A 8 -1.93 -12.25 5.50
CA ALA A 8 -1.51 -11.41 6.63
C ALA A 8 0.00 -11.13 6.61
N ALA A 9 0.81 -12.15 6.31
CA ALA A 9 2.26 -12.01 6.17
C ALA A 9 2.62 -11.11 4.96
N TYR A 10 2.01 -11.34 3.81
CA TYR A 10 2.23 -10.53 2.61
C TYR A 10 1.91 -9.05 2.86
N ARG A 11 0.77 -8.77 3.50
CA ARG A 11 0.36 -7.42 3.88
C ARG A 11 1.32 -6.76 4.87
N ALA A 12 1.80 -7.51 5.86
CA ALA A 12 2.75 -6.99 6.83
C ALA A 12 4.10 -6.65 6.18
N ILE A 13 4.60 -7.53 5.29
CA ILE A 13 5.84 -7.29 4.54
C ILE A 13 5.68 -6.07 3.64
N PHE A 14 4.62 -6.02 2.84
CA PHE A 14 4.33 -4.89 1.95
C PHE A 14 4.22 -3.57 2.73
N GLY A 15 3.41 -3.53 3.80
CA GLY A 15 3.25 -2.34 4.63
C GLY A 15 4.56 -1.88 5.26
N THR A 16 5.38 -2.81 5.76
CA THR A 16 6.71 -2.51 6.33
C THR A 16 7.63 -1.91 5.28
N LEU A 17 7.66 -2.47 4.06
CA LEU A 17 8.50 -1.97 2.97
C LEU A 17 8.09 -0.55 2.56
N ILE A 18 6.78 -0.25 2.49
CA ILE A 18 6.31 1.11 2.22
C ILE A 18 6.76 2.06 3.33
N VAL A 19 6.57 1.71 4.61
CA VAL A 19 7.03 2.55 5.74
C VAL A 19 8.53 2.82 5.66
N VAL A 20 9.35 1.80 5.39
CA VAL A 20 10.81 1.95 5.25
C VAL A 20 11.15 2.86 4.07
N ALA A 21 10.51 2.68 2.91
CA ALA A 21 10.73 3.54 1.75
C ALA A 21 10.35 5.00 2.04
N SER A 22 9.20 5.25 2.66
CA SER A 22 8.76 6.60 3.03
C SER A 22 9.72 7.26 4.04
N ILE A 23 10.26 6.49 5.00
CA ILE A 23 11.30 6.98 5.92
C ILE A 23 12.59 7.32 5.16
N GLN A 24 13.03 6.47 4.22
CA GLN A 24 14.22 6.76 3.42
C GLN A 24 14.04 8.04 2.59
N THR A 25 12.85 8.26 2.03
CA THR A 25 12.51 9.49 1.31
C THR A 25 12.55 10.72 2.22
N LEU A 26 12.03 10.62 3.46
CA LEU A 26 12.12 11.69 4.47
C LEU A 26 13.57 12.05 4.83
N VAL A 27 14.44 11.05 4.97
CA VAL A 27 15.85 11.25 5.32
C VAL A 27 16.64 11.84 4.13
N ALA A 28 16.36 11.36 2.92
CA ALA A 28 17.08 11.79 1.72
C ALA A 28 16.71 13.21 1.27
N ALA A 29 15.48 13.66 1.53
CA ALA A 29 14.99 14.98 1.15
C ALA A 29 14.11 15.57 2.27
N PRO A 30 14.68 16.21 3.31
CA PRO A 30 13.95 16.73 4.46
C PRO A 30 13.11 18.00 4.15
N ALA A 31 12.81 18.26 2.88
CA ALA A 31 12.03 19.41 2.48
C ALA A 31 10.54 19.24 2.87
N HIS A 32 9.91 20.33 3.31
CA HIS A 32 8.54 20.31 3.85
C HIS A 32 7.50 19.77 2.84
N HIS A 33 7.74 19.92 1.54
CA HIS A 33 6.85 19.43 0.48
C HIS A 33 6.93 17.89 0.29
N VAL A 34 8.02 17.25 0.75
CA VAL A 34 8.21 15.80 0.73
C VAL A 34 7.77 15.15 2.04
N ALA A 35 7.78 15.93 3.15
CA ALA A 35 7.41 15.42 4.46
C ALA A 35 5.92 15.04 4.58
N LEU A 36 5.04 15.86 4.00
CA LEU A 36 3.61 15.63 4.00
C LEU A 36 3.21 14.31 3.29
N PRO A 37 3.62 14.05 2.03
CA PRO A 37 3.26 12.80 1.35
C PRO A 37 3.86 11.57 2.05
N ALA A 38 5.10 11.64 2.56
CA ALA A 38 5.69 10.51 3.28
C ALA A 38 4.95 10.17 4.58
N ALA A 39 4.48 11.17 5.33
CA ALA A 39 3.62 10.95 6.50
C ALA A 39 2.27 10.31 6.11
N VAL A 40 1.70 10.73 4.97
CA VAL A 40 0.47 10.16 4.41
C VAL A 40 0.68 8.69 4.00
N GLU A 41 1.80 8.35 3.37
CA GLU A 41 2.14 6.97 3.00
C GLU A 41 2.27 6.07 4.23
N ILE A 42 2.96 6.55 5.28
CA ILE A 42 3.10 5.81 6.55
C ILE A 42 1.72 5.57 7.18
N ALA A 43 0.89 6.62 7.28
CA ALA A 43 -0.45 6.49 7.83
C ALA A 43 -1.31 5.52 7.00
N ALA A 44 -1.24 5.60 5.67
CA ALA A 44 -1.99 4.74 4.78
C ALA A 44 -1.52 3.28 4.83
N ALA A 45 -0.22 3.04 4.95
CA ALA A 45 0.35 1.71 5.16
C ALA A 45 -0.12 1.09 6.49
N LEU A 46 -0.16 1.87 7.56
CA LEU A 46 -0.71 1.44 8.84
C LEU A 46 -2.22 1.15 8.75
N MET A 47 -2.98 2.00 8.05
CA MET A 47 -4.41 1.79 7.81
C MET A 47 -4.68 0.53 6.96
N LEU A 48 -3.79 0.20 6.03
CA LEU A 48 -3.86 -1.03 5.23
C LEU A 48 -3.78 -2.28 6.12
N MET A 49 -3.03 -2.22 7.23
CA MET A 49 -2.89 -3.33 8.18
C MET A 49 -4.17 -3.59 9.01
N TRP A 50 -5.09 -2.63 9.08
CA TRP A 50 -6.35 -2.81 9.79
C TRP A 50 -7.49 -3.13 8.84
N ARG A 51 -8.16 -4.27 9.05
CA ARG A 51 -9.20 -4.77 8.14
C ARG A 51 -10.33 -3.76 7.89
N ARG A 52 -10.72 -3.00 8.93
CA ARG A 52 -11.79 -2.00 8.85
C ARG A 52 -11.41 -0.76 8.01
N THR A 53 -10.13 -0.39 8.01
CA THR A 53 -9.61 0.78 7.27
C THR A 53 -8.83 0.39 6.03
N GLN A 54 -8.76 -0.90 5.71
CA GLN A 54 -7.91 -1.45 4.65
C GLN A 54 -8.21 -0.83 3.29
N TRP A 55 -9.49 -0.68 2.93
CA TRP A 55 -9.91 -0.04 1.68
C TRP A 55 -9.53 1.44 1.62
N VAL A 56 -9.60 2.15 2.75
CA VAL A 56 -9.21 3.56 2.84
C VAL A 56 -7.69 3.68 2.69
N GLY A 57 -6.92 2.88 3.42
CA GLY A 57 -5.46 2.84 3.31
C GLY A 57 -4.99 2.50 1.89
N ALA A 58 -5.62 1.52 1.25
CA ALA A 58 -5.32 1.18 -0.13
C ALA A 58 -5.66 2.31 -1.11
N ALA A 59 -6.81 2.96 -0.97
CA ALA A 59 -7.21 4.08 -1.83
C ALA A 59 -6.22 5.25 -1.72
N VAL A 60 -5.79 5.57 -0.49
CA VAL A 60 -4.79 6.61 -0.27
C VAL A 60 -3.44 6.23 -0.88
N LEU A 61 -2.96 5.00 -0.68
CA LEU A 61 -1.72 4.52 -1.29
C LEU A 61 -1.78 4.56 -2.82
N LEU A 62 -2.91 4.17 -3.42
CA LEU A 62 -3.11 4.25 -4.88
C LEU A 62 -3.03 5.68 -5.39
N ALA A 63 -3.64 6.64 -4.68
CA ALA A 63 -3.57 8.05 -5.05
C ALA A 63 -2.12 8.57 -4.98
N VAL A 64 -1.37 8.20 -3.93
CA VAL A 64 0.04 8.61 -3.79
C VAL A 64 0.91 7.99 -4.88
N PHE A 65 0.78 6.68 -5.14
CA PHE A 65 1.55 6.01 -6.19
C PHE A 65 1.22 6.54 -7.58
N ALA A 66 -0.05 6.89 -7.85
CA ALA A 66 -0.44 7.52 -9.10
C ALA A 66 0.20 8.91 -9.26
N ALA A 67 0.16 9.74 -8.21
CA ALA A 67 0.81 11.04 -8.23
C ALA A 67 2.32 10.93 -8.45
N ALA A 68 2.98 10.00 -7.75
CA ALA A 68 4.41 9.74 -7.91
C ALA A 68 4.76 9.25 -9.33
N GLN A 69 3.95 8.36 -9.90
CA GLN A 69 4.12 7.90 -11.28
C GLN A 69 4.00 9.03 -12.30
N ILE A 70 3.03 9.93 -12.11
CA ILE A 70 2.82 11.09 -12.99
C ILE A 70 4.01 12.05 -12.87
N MET A 71 4.45 12.37 -11.66
CA MET A 71 5.61 13.25 -11.43
C MET A 71 6.86 12.69 -12.09
N SER A 72 7.17 11.41 -11.87
CA SER A 72 8.32 10.78 -12.53
C SER A 72 8.20 10.80 -14.06
N ALA A 73 7.00 10.54 -14.60
CA ALA A 73 6.78 10.57 -16.05
C ALA A 73 6.98 11.98 -16.64
N VAL A 74 6.63 13.04 -15.90
CA VAL A 74 6.90 14.43 -16.28
C VAL A 74 8.41 14.72 -16.28
N ASP A 75 9.16 14.13 -15.35
CA ASP A 75 10.62 14.21 -15.30
C ASP A 75 11.31 13.31 -16.36
N GLY A 76 10.54 12.61 -17.20
CA GLY A 76 11.03 11.71 -18.24
C GLY A 76 11.41 10.31 -17.75
N GLU A 77 11.22 10.02 -16.46
CA GLU A 77 11.43 8.71 -15.87
C GLU A 77 10.13 7.90 -15.92
N CYS A 78 10.20 6.62 -16.30
CA CYS A 78 9.02 5.73 -16.23
C CYS A 78 9.24 4.59 -15.22
N PRO A 79 9.27 4.90 -13.90
CA PRO A 79 9.60 3.91 -12.89
C PRO A 79 8.44 2.95 -12.65
N THR A 80 8.59 1.70 -13.10
CA THR A 80 7.56 0.65 -12.97
C THR A 80 7.25 0.24 -11.53
N ARG A 81 8.08 0.66 -10.56
CA ARG A 81 7.93 0.33 -9.13
C ARG A 81 6.60 0.81 -8.54
N PHE A 82 6.13 2.01 -8.90
CA PHE A 82 4.89 2.56 -8.34
C PHE A 82 3.66 1.79 -8.83
N LEU A 83 3.69 1.36 -10.09
CA LEU A 83 2.68 0.47 -10.65
C LEU A 83 2.66 -0.89 -9.92
N GLN A 84 3.82 -1.44 -9.61
CA GLN A 84 3.93 -2.68 -8.83
C GLN A 84 3.36 -2.50 -7.41
N TYR A 85 3.65 -1.39 -6.74
CA TYR A 85 3.11 -1.12 -5.41
C TYR A 85 1.59 -0.95 -5.42
N ALA A 86 1.05 -0.27 -6.43
CA ALA A 86 -0.38 -0.13 -6.66
C ALA A 86 -1.05 -1.51 -6.88
N ALA A 87 -0.46 -2.35 -7.72
CA ALA A 87 -0.95 -3.70 -7.98
C ALA A 87 -0.94 -4.56 -6.70
N SER A 88 0.13 -4.48 -5.89
CA SER A 88 0.23 -5.18 -4.60
C SER A 88 -0.83 -4.74 -3.60
N ALA A 89 -1.07 -3.43 -3.47
CA ALA A 89 -2.11 -2.89 -2.60
C ALA A 89 -3.51 -3.38 -3.00
N LEU A 90 -3.82 -3.35 -4.32
CA LEU A 90 -5.08 -3.88 -4.86
C LEU A 90 -5.22 -5.39 -4.61
N LEU A 91 -4.16 -6.16 -4.85
CA LEU A 91 -4.15 -7.60 -4.64
C LEU A 91 -4.48 -7.96 -3.18
N ILE A 92 -3.86 -7.26 -2.21
CA ILE A 92 -4.13 -7.46 -0.78
C ILE A 92 -5.62 -7.27 -0.46
N VAL A 93 -6.20 -6.20 -0.99
CA VAL A 93 -7.60 -5.83 -0.77
C VAL A 93 -8.56 -6.83 -1.41
N LEU A 94 -8.28 -7.24 -2.64
CA LEU A 94 -9.10 -8.21 -3.37
C LEU A 94 -9.04 -9.58 -2.69
N LEU A 95 -7.86 -10.06 -2.29
CA LEU A 95 -7.69 -11.34 -1.61
C LEU A 95 -8.34 -11.36 -0.22
N ASP A 96 -8.28 -10.27 0.56
CA ASP A 96 -8.98 -10.22 1.87
C ASP A 96 -10.49 -10.36 1.68
N ARG A 97 -11.03 -9.69 0.66
CA ARG A 97 -12.46 -9.74 0.34
C ARG A 97 -12.89 -11.13 -0.12
N THR A 98 -12.14 -11.77 -1.03
CA THR A 98 -12.50 -13.11 -1.54
C THR A 98 -12.42 -14.18 -0.47
N LEU A 99 -11.39 -14.16 0.38
CA LEU A 99 -11.26 -15.10 1.49
C LEU A 99 -12.41 -14.94 2.49
N TRP A 100 -12.78 -13.70 2.83
CA TRP A 100 -13.92 -13.48 3.72
C TRP A 100 -15.25 -13.97 3.13
N GLN A 101 -15.47 -13.77 1.83
CA GLN A 101 -16.67 -14.27 1.16
C GLN A 101 -16.72 -15.81 1.18
N ALA A 102 -15.57 -16.47 0.96
CA ALA A 102 -15.46 -17.92 1.01
C ALA A 102 -15.73 -18.47 2.43
N ASP A 103 -15.16 -17.85 3.47
CA ASP A 103 -15.40 -18.24 4.86
C ASP A 103 -16.88 -18.07 5.25
N THR A 104 -17.52 -17.00 4.79
CA THR A 104 -18.95 -16.74 5.06
C THR A 104 -19.83 -17.77 4.35
N ALA A 105 -19.53 -18.12 3.10
CA ALA A 105 -20.29 -19.12 2.34
C ALA A 105 -20.18 -20.54 2.92
N ALA A 106 -19.05 -20.90 3.55
CA ALA A 106 -18.83 -22.20 4.18
C ALA A 106 -19.53 -22.35 5.56
N SER A 107 -20.06 -21.25 6.11
CA SER A 107 -20.71 -21.23 7.43
C SER A 107 -22.24 -21.40 7.40
N PHE A 108 -22.82 -21.54 6.21
CA PHE A 108 -24.25 -21.83 5.97
C PHE A 108 -24.44 -23.28 5.53
#